data_AF-A0A849DH22-F1
#
_entry.id   AF-A0A849DH22-F1
#
_cell.length_a   1.000
_cell.length_b   1.000
_cell.length_c   1.000
_cell.angle_alpha   90.00
_cell.angle_beta   90.00
_cell.angle_gamma   90.00
#
_symmetry.space_group_name_H-M   'P 1'
#
loop_
_entity.id
_entity.type
_entity.pdbx_description
1 polymer ?
#
loop_
_entity_poly.entity_id
_entity_poly.type
_entity_poly.pdbx_seq_one_letter_code
_entity_poly.pdbx_strand_id
1 'polypeptide(L)'
;MGEPDDGDRIFALPCRKGVYEILQLLDRPAGDGEAAHGQIARLRAPRPSSTLRSLAAERLVAAIAPDTWDTAPSPLARFELTAPVCEVMTHLNRLEALAQERRGNVATPRVRL
;
A
#
# COMPACT_ATOMS: atom_id res chain seq x y z
N MET A 1 -1.05 -22.64 20.90
CA MET A 1 -0.65 -21.24 20.68
C MET A 1 -1.06 -20.96 19.23
N GLY A 2 -2.18 -20.25 19.03
CA GLY A 2 -2.77 -20.09 17.69
C GLY A 2 -1.87 -19.19 16.85
N GLU A 3 -1.53 -19.63 15.64
CA GLU A 3 -0.90 -18.73 14.68
C GLU A 3 -1.85 -17.55 14.43
N PRO A 4 -1.32 -16.31 14.34
CA PRO A 4 -2.16 -15.19 13.95
C PRO A 4 -2.80 -15.51 12.60
N ASP A 5 -4.12 -15.38 12.57
CA ASP A 5 -4.94 -15.60 11.38
C ASP A 5 -4.38 -14.75 10.23
N ASP A 6 -4.35 -15.29 9.02
CA ASP A 6 -3.74 -14.61 7.88
C ASP A 6 -4.39 -13.24 7.62
N GLY A 7 -5.66 -13.09 8.03
CA GLY A 7 -6.37 -11.80 8.04
C GLY A 7 -5.74 -10.74 8.93
N ASP A 8 -5.35 -11.06 10.18
CA ASP A 8 -4.78 -10.09 11.13
C ASP A 8 -3.41 -9.59 10.65
N ARG A 9 -2.63 -10.46 10.01
CA ARG A 9 -1.35 -10.09 9.40
C ARG A 9 -1.54 -9.08 8.29
N ILE A 10 -2.57 -9.26 7.45
CA ILE A 10 -2.81 -8.40 6.30
C ILE A 10 -3.18 -6.97 6.74
N PHE A 11 -3.99 -6.81 7.79
CA PHE A 11 -4.35 -5.50 8.34
C PHE A 11 -3.20 -4.79 9.09
N ALA A 12 -2.21 -5.54 9.56
CA ALA A 12 -1.03 -4.96 10.22
C ALA A 12 0.04 -4.42 9.23
N LEU A 13 -0.02 -4.80 7.96
CA LEU A 13 0.95 -4.40 6.94
C LEU A 13 1.01 -2.89 6.66
N PRO A 14 -0.13 -2.19 6.50
CA PRO A 14 -0.12 -0.75 6.25
C PRO A 14 0.50 0.05 7.41
N CYS A 15 0.53 -0.52 8.61
CA CYS A 15 1.13 0.13 9.79
C CYS A 15 2.67 0.15 9.74
N ARG A 16 3.30 -0.63 8.84
CA ARG A 16 4.75 -0.62 8.67
C ARG A 16 5.17 0.63 7.88
N LYS A 17 6.20 1.33 8.37
CA LYS A 17 6.71 2.57 7.77
C LYS A 17 7.10 2.35 6.30
N GLY A 18 6.52 3.16 5.40
CA GLY A 18 6.81 3.11 3.96
C GLY A 18 5.99 2.08 3.18
N VAL A 19 5.25 1.17 3.84
CA VAL A 19 4.39 0.19 3.15
C VAL A 19 3.15 0.86 2.61
N TYR A 20 2.46 1.66 3.44
CA TYR A 20 1.22 2.31 3.03
C TYR A 20 1.42 3.23 1.81
N GLU A 21 2.53 3.96 1.74
CA GLU A 21 2.85 4.83 0.61
C GLU A 21 3.07 4.05 -0.69
N ILE A 22 3.62 2.83 -0.59
CA ILE A 22 3.80 1.94 -1.74
C ILE A 22 2.45 1.39 -2.17
N LEU A 23 1.63 0.92 -1.22
CA LEU A 23 0.30 0.40 -1.52
C LEU A 23 -0.61 1.47 -2.14
N GLN A 24 -0.62 2.69 -1.60
CA GLN A 24 -1.35 3.82 -2.17
C GLN A 24 -0.86 4.22 -3.57
N LEU A 25 0.43 4.06 -3.86
CA LEU A 25 0.95 4.33 -5.20
C LEU A 25 0.43 3.32 -6.22
N LEU A 26 0.40 2.04 -5.84
CA LEU A 26 -0.06 0.93 -6.67
C LEU A 26 -1.59 0.89 -6.82
N ASP A 27 -2.33 1.34 -5.82
CA ASP A 27 -3.80 1.41 -5.81
C ASP A 27 -4.37 2.56 -6.66
N ARG A 28 -3.53 3.40 -7.29
CA ARG A 28 -4.03 4.56 -8.04
C ARG A 28 -4.82 4.14 -9.28
N PRO A 29 -6.04 4.68 -9.47
CA PRO A 29 -6.89 4.33 -10.61
C PRO A 29 -6.43 4.93 -11.95
N ALA A 30 -5.34 5.72 -12.00
CA ALA A 30 -4.99 6.57 -13.14
C ALA A 30 -4.04 5.91 -14.18
N GLY A 31 -3.78 4.61 -14.10
CA GLY A 31 -3.02 3.89 -15.12
C GLY A 31 -2.66 2.48 -14.66
N ASP A 32 -3.42 1.51 -15.15
CA ASP A 32 -3.19 0.06 -15.09
C ASP A 32 -3.11 -0.62 -13.70
N GLY A 33 -3.08 0.11 -12.58
CA GLY A 33 -2.87 -0.50 -11.25
C GLY A 33 -1.43 -0.97 -11.04
N GLU A 34 -0.50 -0.41 -11.82
CA GLU A 34 0.90 -0.79 -11.85
C GLU A 34 1.81 0.40 -11.59
N ALA A 35 2.93 0.18 -10.88
CA ALA A 35 3.97 1.18 -10.73
C ALA A 35 5.35 0.60 -11.05
N ALA A 36 6.17 1.39 -11.74
CA ALA A 36 7.56 1.03 -12.01
C ALA A 36 8.43 1.19 -10.74
N HIS A 37 9.48 0.37 -10.59
CA HIS A 37 10.43 0.47 -9.49
C HIS A 37 10.96 1.91 -9.32
N GLY A 38 11.29 2.58 -10.43
CA GLY A 38 11.77 3.96 -10.41
C GLY A 38 10.77 4.97 -9.83
N GLN A 39 9.47 4.71 -9.91
CA GLN A 39 8.43 5.54 -9.27
C GLN A 39 8.36 5.24 -7.78
N ILE A 40 8.43 3.96 -7.40
CA ILE A 40 8.41 3.50 -6.00
C ILE A 40 9.68 3.97 -5.25
N ALA A 41 10.82 3.96 -5.92
CA ALA A 41 12.10 4.41 -5.38
C ALA A 41 12.14 5.90 -5.04
N ARG A 42 11.25 6.71 -5.63
CA ARG A 42 11.10 8.14 -5.34
C ARG A 42 10.23 8.42 -4.11
N LEU A 43 9.55 7.42 -3.56
CA LEU A 43 8.79 7.57 -2.32
C LEU A 43 9.74 7.80 -1.15
N ARG A 44 9.28 8.53 -0.12
CA ARG A 44 10.02 8.72 1.15
C ARG A 44 10.02 7.45 2.03
N ALA A 45 10.07 6.27 1.43
CA ALA A 45 10.19 5.01 2.14
C ALA A 45 11.67 4.77 2.48
N PRO A 46 12.02 4.36 3.73
CA PRO A 46 13.42 4.26 4.14
C PRO A 46 14.23 3.23 3.34
N ARG A 47 13.60 2.24 2.68
CA ARG A 47 14.25 1.21 1.83
C ARG A 47 13.25 0.60 0.82
N PRO A 48 12.87 1.30 -0.27
CA PRO A 48 11.77 0.90 -1.15
C PRO A 48 11.94 -0.50 -1.75
N SER A 49 13.15 -0.87 -2.21
CA SER A 49 13.43 -2.21 -2.75
C SER A 49 13.39 -3.32 -1.71
N SER A 50 13.69 -3.03 -0.44
CA SER A 50 13.56 -4.01 0.64
C SER A 50 12.10 -4.22 0.99
N THR A 51 11.34 -3.12 1.08
CA THR A 51 9.91 -3.18 1.37
C THR A 51 9.16 -3.92 0.26
N LEU A 52 9.43 -3.62 -1.02
CA LEU A 52 8.84 -4.35 -2.14
C LEU A 52 9.13 -5.85 -2.11
N ARG A 53 10.37 -6.25 -1.79
CA ARG A 53 10.73 -7.66 -1.64
C ARG A 53 9.97 -8.34 -0.52
N SER A 54 9.83 -7.68 0.63
CA SER A 54 9.02 -8.20 1.73
C SER A 54 7.56 -8.34 1.32
N LEU A 55 6.99 -7.34 0.63
CA LEU A 55 5.61 -7.40 0.15
C LEU A 55 5.39 -8.52 -0.86
N ALA A 56 6.33 -8.75 -1.77
CA ALA A 56 6.25 -9.85 -2.73
C ALA A 56 6.44 -11.22 -2.10
N ALA A 57 7.35 -11.37 -1.13
CA ALA A 57 7.52 -12.61 -0.36
C ALA A 57 6.25 -12.98 0.41
N GLU A 58 5.50 -11.99 0.88
CA GLU A 58 4.20 -12.14 1.53
C GLU A 58 3.03 -12.27 0.52
N ARG A 59 3.31 -12.36 -0.80
CA ARG A 59 2.31 -12.45 -1.89
C ARG A 59 1.31 -11.30 -1.96
N LEU A 60 1.75 -10.11 -1.55
CA LEU A 60 0.91 -8.90 -1.51
C LEU A 60 1.03 -8.08 -2.79
N VAL A 61 2.23 -8.10 -3.38
CA VAL A 61 2.58 -7.40 -4.61
C VAL A 61 3.17 -8.40 -5.59
N ALA A 62 2.78 -8.33 -6.86
CA ALA A 62 3.33 -9.14 -7.93
C ALA A 62 4.21 -8.29 -8.85
N ALA A 63 5.22 -8.91 -9.45
CA ALA A 63 6.03 -8.30 -10.51
C ALA A 63 5.50 -8.78 -11.88
N ILE A 64 5.31 -7.86 -12.82
CA ILE A 64 4.58 -8.11 -14.08
C ILE A 64 5.52 -8.49 -15.24
N ALA A 65 6.84 -8.65 -14.97
CA ALA A 65 7.97 -8.84 -15.90
C ALA A 65 8.80 -7.56 -16.14
N PRO A 66 10.06 -7.67 -16.59
CA PRO A 66 10.83 -8.89 -16.87
C PRO A 66 11.83 -9.30 -15.80
N ASP A 67 11.84 -8.68 -14.62
CA ASP A 67 12.92 -8.94 -13.66
C ASP A 67 12.60 -10.02 -12.63
N THR A 68 13.59 -10.91 -12.48
CA THR A 68 13.75 -11.81 -11.35
C THR A 68 14.17 -11.03 -10.11
N TRP A 69 13.52 -11.32 -8.97
CA TRP A 69 13.83 -10.76 -7.65
C TRP A 69 15.27 -11.06 -7.15
N ASP A 70 16.01 -11.87 -7.90
CA ASP A 70 17.38 -12.32 -7.59
C ASP A 70 18.44 -11.23 -7.74
N THR A 71 18.16 -10.19 -8.54
CA THR A 71 19.03 -9.02 -8.71
C THR A 71 18.32 -7.74 -8.28
N ALA A 72 19.08 -6.64 -8.06
CA ALA A 72 18.47 -5.34 -7.80
C ALA A 72 17.44 -5.04 -8.91
N PRO A 73 16.16 -4.80 -8.57
CA PRO A 73 15.12 -4.64 -9.59
C PRO A 73 15.45 -3.46 -10.50
N SER A 74 15.33 -3.67 -11.81
CA SER A 74 15.45 -2.63 -12.82
C SER A 74 14.49 -1.50 -12.50
N PRO A 75 14.87 -0.25 -12.77
CA PRO A 75 13.95 0.89 -12.68
C PRO A 75 12.68 0.72 -13.54
N LEU A 76 12.73 -0.17 -14.55
CA LEU A 76 11.61 -0.50 -15.44
C LEU A 76 10.73 -1.65 -14.95
N ALA A 77 11.12 -2.38 -13.90
CA ALA A 77 10.30 -3.45 -13.35
C ALA A 77 8.96 -2.89 -12.86
N ARG A 78 7.85 -3.46 -13.35
CA ARG A 78 6.49 -3.04 -12.99
C ARG A 78 5.92 -3.96 -11.91
N PHE A 79 5.23 -3.36 -10.96
CA PHE A 79 4.62 -4.04 -9.83
C PHE A 79 3.13 -3.72 -9.76
N GLU A 80 2.32 -4.67 -9.32
CA GLU A 80 0.87 -4.52 -9.08
C GLU A 80 0.48 -5.07 -7.71
N LEU A 81 -0.68 -4.62 -7.22
CA LEU A 81 -1.31 -5.25 -6.06
C LEU A 81 -1.92 -6.59 -6.44
N THR A 82 -1.80 -7.58 -5.56
CA THR A 82 -2.56 -8.82 -5.68
C THR A 82 -4.01 -8.62 -5.27
N ALA A 83 -4.92 -9.48 -5.77
CA ALA A 83 -6.35 -9.38 -5.48
C ALA A 83 -6.72 -9.25 -3.99
N PRO A 84 -6.11 -10.02 -3.05
CA PRO A 84 -6.41 -9.87 -1.62
C PRO A 84 -6.06 -8.48 -1.07
N VAL A 85 -5.01 -7.85 -1.60
CA VAL A 85 -4.56 -6.53 -1.13
C VAL A 85 -5.41 -5.41 -1.72
N CYS A 86 -5.92 -5.58 -2.94
CA CYS A 86 -6.90 -4.64 -3.51
C CYS A 86 -8.17 -4.53 -2.64
N GLU A 87 -8.65 -5.64 -2.09
CA GLU A 87 -9.79 -5.63 -1.17
C GLU A 87 -9.47 -4.87 0.12
N VAL A 88 -8.29 -5.08 0.69
CA VAL A 88 -7.82 -4.39 1.90
C VAL A 88 -7.68 -2.89 1.64
N MET A 89 -7.10 -2.50 0.50
CA MET A 89 -6.97 -1.10 0.10
C MET A 89 -8.34 -0.44 -0.06
N THR A 90 -9.32 -1.14 -0.61
CA THR A 90 -10.71 -0.66 -0.68
C THR A 90 -11.25 -0.34 0.71
N HIS A 91 -11.01 -1.20 1.70
CA HIS A 91 -11.41 -0.95 3.09
C HIS A 91 -10.66 0.23 3.72
N LEU A 92 -9.34 0.32 3.50
CA LEU A 92 -8.53 1.42 4.01
C LEU A 92 -8.94 2.77 3.42
N ASN A 93 -9.21 2.83 2.12
CA ASN A 93 -9.68 4.04 1.44
C ASN A 93 -11.04 4.50 1.98
N ARG A 94 -11.96 3.55 2.27
CA ARG A 94 -13.23 3.87 2.93
C ARG A 94 -13.02 4.41 4.34
N LEU A 95 -12.10 3.83 5.12
CA LEU A 95 -11.77 4.33 6.45
C LEU A 95 -11.14 5.72 6.40
N GLU A 96 -10.27 5.98 5.42
CA GLU A 96 -9.68 7.30 5.21
C GLU A 96 -10.75 8.34 4.85
N ALA A 97 -11.67 8.02 3.93
CA ALA A 97 -12.78 8.89 3.58
C ALA A 97 -13.65 9.22 4.80
N LEU A 98 -14.05 8.21 5.59
CA LEU A 98 -14.81 8.41 6.82
C LEU A 98 -14.05 9.26 7.86
N ALA A 99 -12.73 9.07 7.98
CA ALA A 99 -11.90 9.87 8.87
C ALA A 99 -11.81 11.33 8.41
N GLN A 100 -11.70 11.58 7.10
CA GLN A 100 -11.69 12.92 6.51
C GLN A 100 -13.04 13.63 6.70
N GLU A 101 -14.16 12.96 6.46
CA GLU A 101 -15.51 13.49 6.73
C GLU A 101 -15.68 13.91 8.18
N ARG A 102 -15.25 13.05 9.12
CA ARG A 102 -15.32 13.36 10.56
C ARG A 102 -14.39 14.50 10.96
N ARG A 103 -13.18 14.59 10.40
CA ARG A 103 -12.27 15.72 10.64
C ARG A 103 -12.84 17.04 10.10
N GLY A 104 -13.54 17.01 8.97
CA GLY A 104 -14.28 18.16 8.43
C GLY A 104 -15.41 18.61 9.36
N ASN A 105 -16.11 17.67 10.00
CA ASN A 105 -17.22 17.97 10.92
C ASN A 105 -16.78 18.46 12.31
N VAL A 106 -15.56 18.16 12.77
CA VAL A 106 -15.05 18.63 14.08
C VAL A 106 -14.72 20.14 14.08
N ALA A 107 -14.60 20.78 12.91
CA ALA A 107 -14.26 22.21 12.81
C ALA A 107 -15.41 23.18 13.13
N THR A 108 -16.60 22.73 13.51
CA THR A 108 -17.72 23.65 13.82
C THR A 108 -18.46 23.32 15.13
N PRO A 109 -17.91 23.65 16.31
CA PRO A 109 -18.75 23.89 17.47
C PRO A 109 -19.39 25.27 17.32
N ARG A 110 -20.49 25.34 16.56
CA ARG A 110 -21.40 26.50 16.63
C ARG A 110 -22.28 26.35 17.88
N VAL A 111 -21.67 26.55 19.05
CA VAL A 111 -22.43 26.94 20.25
C VAL A 111 -22.56 28.46 20.20
N ARG A 112 -23.67 28.94 19.62
CA ARG A 112 -24.13 30.31 19.90
C ARG A 112 -24.91 30.24 21.20
N LEU A 113 -24.32 30.75 22.27
CA LEU A 113 -25.04 31.23 23.45
C LEU A 113 -25.85 32.48 23.07
#